data_AF-A0A947J1K6-F1
#
_entry.id   AF-A0A947J1K6-F1
#
_cell.length_a   1.000
_cell.length_b   1.000
_cell.length_c   1.000
_cell.angle_alpha   90.00
_cell.angle_beta   90.00
_cell.angle_gamma   90.00
#
_symmetry.space_group_name_H-M   'P 1'
#
loop_
_entity.id
_entity.type
_entity.pdbx_description
1 polymer ?
#
loop_
_entity_poly.entity_id
_entity_poly.type
_entity_poly.pdbx_seq_one_letter_code
_entity_poly.pdbx_strand_id
1 'polypeptide(L)'
;MLANCVLQAEKVSAAVSSSCTWNPADKVGFTLSNGNLTLQGVYAANIRATAGVQTGAYYYEFRVDAIGTYSTHYPAFGIKPVSWAIVTYPAGEGIRIFGYDNAPSVGAVYACAFDMGAKTVKFYKNNTLIETKSIASVTEAWKPFFGFTNSYDDMTITARFSQSEWTYAPPAGYIALP
;
A
#
# COMPACT_ATOMS: atom_id res chain seq x y z
N MET A 1 20.11 -48.96 -15.47
CA MET A 1 20.02 -47.64 -14.82
C MET A 1 18.55 -47.23 -14.81
N LEU A 2 17.92 -47.20 -13.65
CA LEU A 2 16.54 -46.72 -13.51
C LEU A 2 16.59 -45.20 -13.31
N ALA A 3 15.97 -44.46 -14.22
CA ALA A 3 15.89 -43.01 -14.14
C ALA A 3 14.83 -42.61 -13.09
N ASN A 4 15.28 -42.04 -11.97
CA ASN A 4 14.42 -41.37 -11.00
C ASN A 4 13.86 -40.10 -11.64
N CYS A 5 12.60 -40.16 -12.08
CA CYS A 5 11.83 -38.98 -12.45
C CYS A 5 11.34 -38.31 -11.15
N VAL A 6 12.03 -37.25 -10.72
CA VAL A 6 11.58 -36.42 -9.60
C VAL A 6 10.55 -35.43 -10.14
N LEU A 7 9.27 -35.70 -9.88
CA LEU A 7 8.20 -34.73 -10.06
C LEU A 7 8.40 -33.58 -9.06
N GLN A 8 8.96 -32.47 -9.52
CA GLN A 8 8.88 -31.20 -8.80
C GLN A 8 7.43 -30.72 -8.89
N ALA A 9 6.72 -30.72 -7.77
CA ALA A 9 5.42 -30.06 -7.66
C ALA A 9 5.67 -28.55 -7.76
N GLU A 10 5.51 -27.98 -8.95
CA GLU A 10 5.42 -26.52 -9.11
C GLU A 10 4.18 -26.04 -8.33
N LYS A 11 4.42 -25.23 -7.31
CA LYS A 11 3.37 -24.59 -6.53
C LYS A 11 2.67 -23.57 -7.43
N VAL A 12 1.66 -24.02 -8.17
CA VAL A 12 0.77 -23.13 -8.91
C VAL A 12 -0.05 -22.37 -7.87
N SER A 13 0.45 -21.19 -7.48
CA SER A 13 -0.33 -20.25 -6.68
C SER A 13 -1.48 -19.78 -7.55
N ALA A 14 -2.70 -20.23 -7.26
CA ALA A 14 -3.89 -19.69 -7.90
C ALA A 14 -3.85 -18.16 -7.78
N ALA A 15 -4.00 -17.46 -8.91
CA ALA A 15 -4.13 -16.01 -8.90
C ALA A 15 -5.42 -15.68 -8.16
N VAL A 16 -5.30 -15.27 -6.89
CA VAL A 16 -6.44 -14.76 -6.13
C VAL A 16 -6.79 -13.42 -6.75
N SER A 17 -7.84 -13.39 -7.57
CA SER A 17 -8.42 -12.14 -8.04
C SER A 17 -8.96 -11.41 -6.82
N SER A 18 -8.28 -10.36 -6.40
CA SER A 18 -8.75 -9.61 -5.25
C SER A 18 -9.58 -8.41 -5.67
N SER A 19 -10.67 -8.20 -4.93
CA SER A 19 -11.58 -7.08 -5.12
C SER A 19 -11.14 -5.84 -4.35
N CYS A 20 -9.92 -5.84 -3.80
CA CYS A 20 -9.43 -4.71 -3.03
C CYS A 20 -9.14 -3.53 -3.96
N THR A 21 -9.75 -2.40 -3.62
CA THR A 21 -9.60 -1.11 -4.28
C THR A 21 -9.54 -0.03 -3.21
N TRP A 22 -9.33 1.23 -3.61
CA TRP A 22 -9.62 2.33 -2.71
C TRP A 22 -11.12 2.44 -2.42
N ASN A 23 -11.47 2.82 -1.20
CA ASN A 23 -12.86 2.88 -0.76
C ASN A 23 -13.44 4.29 -1.02
N PRO A 24 -14.37 4.47 -1.99
CA PRO A 24 -14.97 5.77 -2.28
C PRO A 24 -15.77 6.35 -1.10
N ALA A 25 -16.24 5.51 -0.18
CA ALA A 25 -17.00 5.92 1.01
C ALA A 25 -16.12 6.25 2.22
N ASP A 26 -14.81 6.00 2.15
CA ASP A 26 -13.89 6.13 3.28
C ASP A 26 -12.65 6.93 2.86
N LYS A 27 -12.92 8.17 2.41
CA LYS A 27 -11.93 9.09 1.87
C LYS A 27 -12.30 10.55 2.14
N VAL A 28 -11.28 11.39 2.10
CA VAL A 28 -11.36 12.86 2.06
C VAL A 28 -10.41 13.35 0.96
N GLY A 29 -10.85 14.31 0.15
CA GLY A 29 -10.00 15.05 -0.82
C GLY A 29 -9.58 14.33 -2.10
N PHE A 30 -9.67 13.00 -2.18
CA PHE A 30 -9.30 12.25 -3.40
C PHE A 30 -10.44 12.12 -4.41
N THR A 31 -10.12 12.29 -5.68
CA THR A 31 -10.85 11.78 -6.84
C THR A 31 -10.33 10.40 -7.20
N LEU A 32 -11.25 9.47 -7.51
CA LEU A 32 -10.92 8.08 -7.85
C LEU A 32 -11.22 7.80 -9.32
N SER A 33 -10.35 7.02 -9.96
CA SER A 33 -10.55 6.53 -11.33
C SER A 33 -9.99 5.11 -11.48
N ASN A 34 -10.09 4.55 -12.69
CA ASN A 34 -9.55 3.22 -13.02
C ASN A 34 -10.05 2.13 -12.05
N GLY A 35 -11.38 2.01 -11.89
CA GLY A 35 -11.96 1.06 -10.94
C GLY A 35 -11.58 1.32 -9.48
N ASN A 36 -11.38 2.58 -9.10
CA ASN A 36 -10.92 3.00 -7.77
C ASN A 36 -9.50 2.52 -7.42
N LEU A 37 -8.61 2.34 -8.38
CA LEU A 37 -7.20 2.04 -8.14
C LEU A 37 -6.31 3.28 -8.25
N THR A 38 -6.76 4.27 -9.00
CA THR A 38 -6.00 5.49 -9.23
C THR A 38 -6.56 6.62 -8.35
N LEU A 39 -5.68 7.21 -7.55
CA LEU A 39 -5.95 8.41 -6.77
C LEU A 39 -5.43 9.63 -7.52
N GLN A 40 -6.25 10.66 -7.60
CA GLN A 40 -5.82 12.01 -7.91
C GLN A 40 -6.32 12.89 -6.77
N GLY A 41 -5.42 13.62 -6.11
CA GLY A 41 -5.81 14.44 -4.97
C GLY A 41 -4.99 15.70 -4.88
N VAL A 42 -5.64 16.71 -4.31
CA VAL A 42 -5.04 17.95 -3.85
C VAL A 42 -4.81 17.87 -2.34
N TYR A 43 -4.08 18.85 -1.81
CA TYR A 43 -3.80 19.13 -0.39
C TYR A 43 -4.72 18.44 0.63
N ALA A 44 -4.09 17.77 1.61
CA ALA A 44 -4.76 17.23 2.80
C ALA A 44 -5.88 16.22 2.47
N ALA A 45 -5.55 15.25 1.62
CA ALA A 45 -6.41 14.14 1.23
C ALA A 45 -6.01 12.85 1.95
N ASN A 46 -6.96 11.98 2.27
CA ASN A 46 -6.71 10.70 2.95
C ASN A 46 -7.71 9.64 2.48
N ILE A 47 -7.30 8.39 2.44
CA ILE A 47 -8.14 7.27 2.00
C ILE A 47 -7.69 5.94 2.59
N ARG A 48 -8.64 5.02 2.80
CA ARG A 48 -8.37 3.61 3.09
C ARG A 48 -8.86 2.71 1.96
N ALA A 49 -8.26 1.54 1.85
CA ALA A 49 -8.74 0.50 0.94
C ALA A 49 -10.06 -0.14 1.43
N THR A 50 -10.72 -0.88 0.54
CA THR A 50 -11.95 -1.63 0.87
C THR A 50 -11.66 -2.80 1.79
N ALA A 51 -10.58 -3.55 1.54
CA ALA A 51 -10.15 -4.67 2.36
C ALA A 51 -9.36 -4.23 3.61
N GLY A 52 -9.56 -4.97 4.69
CA GLY A 52 -8.79 -4.86 5.93
C GLY A 52 -8.56 -6.24 6.52
N VAL A 53 -7.46 -6.39 7.25
CA VAL A 53 -7.01 -7.68 7.76
C VAL A 53 -6.56 -7.55 9.22
N GLN A 54 -6.77 -8.61 9.98
CA GLN A 54 -6.39 -8.68 11.40
C GLN A 54 -5.36 -9.79 11.67
N THR A 55 -5.13 -10.68 10.70
CA THR A 55 -4.21 -11.83 10.79
C THR A 55 -3.55 -12.07 9.44
N GLY A 56 -2.34 -12.62 9.44
CA GLY A 56 -1.57 -12.90 8.23
C GLY A 56 -0.56 -11.81 7.86
N ALA A 57 0.13 -12.03 6.74
CA ALA A 57 1.16 -11.14 6.22
C ALA A 57 0.84 -10.77 4.76
N TYR A 58 0.69 -9.48 4.49
CA TYR A 58 0.22 -8.96 3.21
C TYR A 58 1.10 -7.86 2.66
N TYR A 59 0.97 -7.64 1.37
CA TYR A 59 1.74 -6.68 0.62
C TYR A 59 0.86 -5.93 -0.38
N TYR A 60 1.08 -4.63 -0.51
CA TYR A 60 0.49 -3.81 -1.57
C TYR A 60 1.49 -2.77 -2.06
N GLU A 61 1.31 -2.32 -3.30
CA GLU A 61 2.14 -1.31 -3.95
C GLU A 61 1.32 -0.12 -4.41
N PHE A 62 2.00 0.98 -4.68
CA PHE A 62 1.51 2.00 -5.60
C PHE A 62 2.65 2.58 -6.43
N ARG A 63 2.33 2.97 -7.65
CA ARG A 63 3.23 3.68 -8.57
C ARG A 63 2.85 5.15 -8.59
N VAL A 64 3.85 6.01 -8.62
CA VAL A 64 3.67 7.44 -8.90
C VAL A 64 3.54 7.64 -10.41
N ASP A 65 2.35 8.00 -10.88
CA ASP A 65 2.08 8.17 -12.32
C ASP A 65 2.39 9.58 -12.80
N ALA A 66 2.06 10.58 -11.98
CA ALA A 66 2.34 11.98 -12.27
C ALA A 66 2.52 12.76 -10.95
N ILE A 67 3.36 13.79 -11.01
CA ILE A 67 3.61 14.75 -9.93
C ILE A 67 3.35 16.14 -10.51
N GLY A 68 2.70 17.02 -9.75
CA GLY A 68 2.49 18.41 -10.12
C GLY A 68 3.79 19.22 -10.24
N THR A 69 3.64 20.53 -10.40
CA THR A 69 4.74 21.46 -10.71
C THR A 69 5.51 21.95 -9.47
N TYR A 70 4.91 21.96 -8.29
CA TYR A 70 5.52 22.43 -7.05
C TYR A 70 6.48 21.40 -6.42
N SER A 71 7.47 21.91 -5.69
CA SER A 71 8.63 21.12 -5.26
C SER A 71 8.41 20.25 -4.01
N THR A 72 7.29 20.39 -3.31
CA THR A 72 7.07 19.72 -2.02
C THR A 72 5.85 18.81 -2.04
N HIS A 73 6.11 17.51 -2.20
CA HIS A 73 5.12 16.45 -2.16
C HIS A 73 5.39 15.52 -0.99
N TYR A 74 4.42 15.41 -0.09
CA TYR A 74 4.54 14.59 1.12
C TYR A 74 3.47 13.51 1.13
N PRO A 75 3.60 12.48 0.27
CA PRO A 75 2.75 11.30 0.41
C PRO A 75 3.01 10.66 1.77
N ALA A 76 1.93 10.24 2.40
CA ALA A 76 1.90 9.41 3.58
C ALA A 76 1.24 8.10 3.19
N PHE A 77 1.90 6.98 3.48
CA PHE A 77 1.32 5.66 3.17
C PHE A 77 1.68 4.64 4.22
N GLY A 78 0.83 3.61 4.34
CA GLY A 78 1.01 2.50 5.26
C GLY A 78 -0.32 1.86 5.62
N ILE A 79 -0.51 1.56 6.90
CA ILE A 79 -1.74 0.93 7.37
C ILE A 79 -2.41 1.72 8.49
N LYS A 80 -3.73 1.66 8.53
CA LYS A 80 -4.55 2.35 9.53
C LYS A 80 -5.66 1.43 10.05
N PRO A 81 -5.92 1.37 11.37
CA PRO A 81 -7.02 0.59 11.92
C PRO A 81 -8.38 1.14 11.47
N VAL A 82 -9.41 0.30 11.45
CA VAL A 82 -10.76 0.70 11.00
C VAL A 82 -11.43 1.71 11.92
N SER A 83 -11.16 1.67 13.23
CA SER A 83 -11.73 2.58 14.23
C SER A 83 -11.26 4.03 14.10
N TRP A 84 -10.13 4.29 13.45
CA TRP A 84 -9.60 5.65 13.34
C TRP A 84 -10.26 6.39 12.19
N ALA A 85 -10.78 7.59 12.46
CA ALA A 85 -11.47 8.41 11.46
C ALA A 85 -10.56 8.81 10.30
N ILE A 86 -11.10 8.93 9.08
CA ILE A 86 -10.39 9.56 7.96
C ILE A 86 -10.64 11.06 8.03
N VAL A 87 -9.60 11.80 8.41
CA VAL A 87 -9.60 13.26 8.52
C VAL A 87 -8.75 13.87 7.41
N THR A 88 -8.81 15.19 7.26
CA THR A 88 -8.10 15.97 6.24
C THR A 88 -6.57 15.94 6.43
N TYR A 89 -6.07 15.98 7.66
CA TYR A 89 -4.63 15.96 7.92
C TYR A 89 -4.26 14.70 8.71
N PRO A 90 -3.40 13.80 8.21
CA PRO A 90 -3.19 12.52 8.88
C PRO A 90 -2.34 12.62 10.17
N ALA A 91 -2.11 13.77 10.78
CA ALA A 91 -1.23 13.91 11.96
C ALA A 91 -1.49 12.84 13.04
N GLY A 92 -0.46 12.06 13.37
CA GLY A 92 -0.50 11.11 14.48
C GLY A 92 -1.16 9.75 14.20
N GLU A 93 -1.65 9.49 12.97
CA GLU A 93 -2.52 8.33 12.71
C GLU A 93 -1.96 7.14 11.90
N GLY A 94 -2.13 5.93 12.44
CA GLY A 94 -1.70 4.68 11.80
C GLY A 94 -0.17 4.47 11.78
N ILE A 95 0.27 3.37 11.15
CA ILE A 95 1.68 3.10 10.90
C ILE A 95 2.00 3.51 9.47
N ARG A 96 2.80 4.56 9.32
CA ARG A 96 3.11 5.16 8.02
C ARG A 96 4.53 5.68 7.92
N ILE A 97 4.95 5.96 6.70
CA ILE A 97 6.11 6.82 6.42
C ILE A 97 5.68 8.08 5.70
N PHE A 98 6.45 9.16 5.87
CA PHE A 98 6.28 10.39 5.12
C PHE A 98 7.28 10.42 3.97
N GLY A 99 6.86 10.95 2.83
CA GLY A 99 7.70 11.14 1.66
C GLY A 99 8.80 12.21 1.82
N TYR A 100 8.93 12.90 2.97
CA TYR A 100 9.98 13.92 3.15
C TYR A 100 11.38 13.32 2.95
N ASP A 101 11.66 12.21 3.63
CA ASP A 101 12.94 11.51 3.51
C ASP A 101 13.01 10.62 2.24
N ASN A 102 11.89 10.51 1.52
CA ASN A 102 11.71 9.57 0.41
C ASN A 102 10.93 10.21 -0.73
N ALA A 103 11.39 11.37 -1.20
CA ALA A 103 10.69 12.21 -2.17
C ALA A 103 10.13 11.38 -3.33
N PRO A 104 8.84 11.57 -3.69
CA PRO A 104 8.24 10.87 -4.82
C PRO A 104 8.92 11.28 -6.11
N SER A 105 9.11 10.32 -7.01
CA SER A 105 9.55 10.55 -8.37
C SER A 105 8.60 9.80 -9.30
N VAL A 106 8.23 10.40 -10.43
CA VAL A 106 7.39 9.74 -11.44
C VAL A 106 8.02 8.40 -11.83
N GLY A 107 7.20 7.35 -11.89
CA GLY A 107 7.61 5.98 -12.15
C GLY A 107 8.12 5.21 -10.93
N ALA A 108 8.40 5.86 -9.79
CA ALA A 108 8.77 5.14 -8.59
C ALA A 108 7.61 4.30 -8.07
N VAL A 109 7.95 3.12 -7.55
CA VAL A 109 7.03 2.22 -6.89
C VAL A 109 7.35 2.20 -5.42
N TYR A 110 6.34 2.47 -4.61
CA TYR A 110 6.38 2.34 -3.17
C TYR A 110 5.54 1.15 -2.76
N ALA A 111 5.97 0.47 -1.71
CA ALA A 111 5.22 -0.68 -1.22
C ALA A 111 5.24 -0.78 0.29
N CYS A 112 4.23 -1.47 0.81
CA CYS A 112 4.06 -1.73 2.22
C CYS A 112 3.83 -3.24 2.40
N ALA A 113 4.72 -3.89 3.14
CA ALA A 113 4.57 -5.26 3.60
C ALA A 113 4.24 -5.24 5.09
N PHE A 114 3.14 -5.84 5.50
CA PHE A 114 2.69 -5.79 6.90
C PHE A 114 2.28 -7.16 7.38
N ASP A 115 2.76 -7.53 8.58
CA ASP A 115 2.54 -8.81 9.21
C ASP A 115 1.83 -8.59 10.55
N MET A 116 0.59 -9.06 10.64
CA MET A 116 -0.26 -8.87 11.81
C MET A 116 0.10 -9.81 12.97
N GLY A 117 0.72 -10.95 12.67
CA GLY A 117 1.22 -11.88 13.68
C GLY A 117 2.54 -11.42 14.29
N ALA A 118 3.49 -11.04 13.45
CA ALA A 118 4.78 -10.47 13.87
C ALA A 118 4.66 -9.00 14.32
N LYS A 119 3.52 -8.35 14.05
CA LYS A 119 3.24 -6.93 14.37
C LYS A 119 4.27 -5.98 13.76
N THR A 120 4.60 -6.17 12.49
CA THR A 120 5.58 -5.34 11.78
C THR A 120 5.00 -4.76 10.50
N VAL A 121 5.50 -3.59 10.12
CA VAL A 121 5.25 -2.93 8.84
C VAL A 121 6.58 -2.53 8.23
N LYS A 122 6.83 -2.98 7.01
CA LYS A 122 8.03 -2.69 6.23
C LYS A 122 7.66 -1.85 5.03
N PHE A 123 8.44 -0.82 4.77
CA PHE A 123 8.22 0.13 3.69
C PHE A 123 9.34 0.03 2.67
N TYR A 124 8.98 0.01 1.40
CA TYR A 124 9.90 -0.18 0.29
C TYR A 124 9.75 0.94 -0.74
N LYS A 125 10.85 1.29 -1.40
CA LYS A 125 10.88 2.11 -2.63
C LYS A 125 11.73 1.39 -3.65
N ASN A 126 11.16 1.14 -4.83
CA ASN A 126 11.80 0.40 -5.93
C ASN A 126 12.46 -0.90 -5.42
N ASN A 127 11.69 -1.70 -4.66
CA ASN A 127 12.11 -2.95 -4.02
C ASN A 127 13.23 -2.84 -2.96
N THR A 128 13.68 -1.64 -2.60
CA THR A 128 14.64 -1.43 -1.52
C THR A 128 13.90 -1.13 -0.22
N LEU A 129 14.21 -1.88 0.85
CA LEU A 129 13.68 -1.60 2.19
C LEU A 129 14.17 -0.24 2.66
N ILE A 130 13.23 0.63 3.02
CA ILE A 130 13.50 1.97 3.55
C ILE A 130 13.41 1.95 5.08
N GLU A 131 12.35 1.35 5.62
CA GLU A 131 12.05 1.44 7.04
C GLU A 131 11.24 0.22 7.52
N THR A 132 11.43 -0.15 8.77
CA THR A 132 10.58 -1.10 9.49
C THR A 132 10.01 -0.44 10.74
N LYS A 133 8.70 -0.58 10.95
CA LYS A 133 7.97 -0.08 12.12
C LYS A 133 7.23 -1.23 12.82
N SER A 134 7.03 -1.07 14.12
CA SER A 134 6.27 -2.03 14.93
C SER A 134 4.83 -1.56 15.11
N ILE A 135 3.91 -2.51 15.17
CA ILE A 135 2.51 -2.31 15.53
C ILE A 135 2.37 -2.63 17.02
N ALA A 136 1.91 -1.69 17.83
CA ALA A 136 1.79 -1.91 19.28
C ALA A 136 0.81 -3.04 19.61
N SER A 137 -0.36 -3.06 18.96
CA SER A 137 -1.37 -4.11 19.11
C SER A 137 -2.24 -4.24 17.86
N VAL A 138 -2.79 -5.43 17.65
CA VAL A 138 -3.72 -5.74 16.55
C VAL A 138 -5.01 -6.29 17.16
N THR A 139 -5.91 -5.40 17.56
CA THR A 139 -7.20 -5.72 18.19
C THR A 139 -8.38 -5.62 17.23
N GLU A 140 -8.14 -5.13 16.02
CA GLU A 140 -9.14 -4.88 14.98
C GLU A 140 -8.50 -5.04 13.59
N ALA A 141 -9.30 -4.91 12.54
CA ALA A 141 -8.79 -4.91 11.17
C ALA A 141 -7.99 -3.64 10.86
N TRP A 142 -6.86 -3.82 10.18
CA TRP A 142 -6.04 -2.76 9.63
C TRP A 142 -6.16 -2.74 8.11
N LYS A 143 -6.27 -1.54 7.55
CA LYS A 143 -6.46 -1.31 6.12
C LYS A 143 -5.25 -0.60 5.53
N PRO A 144 -4.86 -0.90 4.29
CA PRO A 144 -4.01 -0.01 3.51
C PRO A 144 -4.54 1.41 3.52
N PHE A 145 -3.61 2.34 3.62
CA PHE A 145 -3.87 3.75 3.78
C PHE A 145 -2.94 4.54 2.86
N PHE A 146 -3.48 5.62 2.30
CA PHE A 146 -2.72 6.63 1.58
C PHE A 146 -3.26 8.02 1.90
N GLY A 147 -2.39 9.02 1.92
CA GLY A 147 -2.77 10.40 2.12
C GLY A 147 -1.72 11.42 1.73
N PHE A 148 -2.12 12.67 1.71
CA PHE A 148 -1.27 13.85 1.54
C PHE A 148 -1.34 14.69 2.81
N THR A 149 -0.17 15.09 3.33
CA THR A 149 -0.13 15.97 4.49
C THR A 149 -0.07 17.43 4.06
N ASN A 150 0.91 17.79 3.23
CA ASN A 150 1.15 19.16 2.81
C ASN A 150 1.54 19.26 1.32
N SER A 151 0.90 18.51 0.41
CA SER A 151 1.13 18.73 -1.03
C SER A 151 0.28 19.92 -1.50
N TYR A 152 0.91 20.88 -2.17
CA TYR A 152 0.21 22.01 -2.79
C TYR A 152 -0.32 21.68 -4.19
N ASP A 153 -0.14 20.44 -4.65
CA ASP A 153 -0.38 20.03 -6.03
C ASP A 153 -1.02 18.66 -6.18
N ASP A 154 -1.57 18.49 -7.39
CA ASP A 154 -2.10 17.24 -7.91
C ASP A 154 -0.98 16.21 -8.10
N MET A 155 -1.08 15.11 -7.35
CA MET A 155 -0.30 13.91 -7.62
C MET A 155 -1.24 12.79 -8.01
N THR A 156 -0.88 12.06 -9.06
CA THR A 156 -1.61 10.88 -9.52
C THR A 156 -0.83 9.64 -9.14
N ILE A 157 -1.47 8.74 -8.41
CA ILE A 157 -0.91 7.44 -8.06
C ILE A 157 -1.86 6.31 -8.39
N THR A 158 -1.32 5.16 -8.77
CA THR A 158 -2.10 3.94 -9.00
C THR A 158 -1.65 2.85 -8.05
N ALA A 159 -2.60 2.34 -7.26
CA ALA A 159 -2.36 1.25 -6.32
C ALA A 159 -2.54 -0.12 -6.95
N ARG A 160 -1.89 -1.11 -6.35
CA ARG A 160 -2.04 -2.53 -6.65
C ARG A 160 -2.07 -3.31 -5.35
N PHE A 161 -3.22 -3.95 -5.09
CA PHE A 161 -3.42 -4.80 -3.93
C PHE A 161 -3.16 -6.28 -4.26
N SER A 162 -3.48 -6.68 -5.50
CA SER A 162 -3.47 -8.07 -5.97
C SER A 162 -3.62 -8.28 -7.48
N GLN A 163 -3.99 -7.23 -8.21
CA GLN A 163 -4.38 -7.31 -9.60
C GLN A 163 -3.15 -7.00 -10.49
N SER A 164 -2.87 -7.88 -11.47
CA SER A 164 -1.74 -7.87 -12.43
C SER A 164 -0.35 -8.23 -11.89
N GLU A 165 0.56 -8.64 -12.78
CA GLU A 165 1.95 -9.00 -12.45
C GLU A 165 2.65 -7.87 -11.71
N TRP A 166 3.19 -8.18 -10.53
CA TRP A 166 3.87 -7.23 -9.66
C TRP A 166 5.06 -6.58 -10.36
N THR A 167 5.29 -5.28 -10.11
CA THR A 167 6.55 -4.67 -10.52
C THR A 167 7.71 -5.35 -9.79
N TYR A 168 7.46 -5.73 -8.53
CA TYR A 168 8.40 -6.46 -7.69
C TYR A 168 7.69 -7.59 -6.95
N ALA A 169 8.27 -8.78 -6.94
CA ALA A 169 7.72 -9.88 -6.17
C ALA A 169 7.60 -9.49 -4.68
N PRO A 170 6.48 -9.80 -4.00
CA PRO A 170 6.37 -9.59 -2.56
C PRO A 170 7.54 -10.25 -1.82
N PRO A 171 8.00 -9.68 -0.69
CA PRO A 171 8.99 -10.34 0.16
C PRO A 171 8.53 -11.76 0.55
N ALA A 172 9.49 -12.67 0.76
CA ALA A 172 9.18 -14.04 1.14
C ALA A 172 8.27 -14.10 2.38
N GLY A 173 7.18 -14.86 2.27
CA GLY A 173 6.19 -15.02 3.34
C GLY A 173 5.02 -14.02 3.30
N TYR A 174 5.04 -13.04 2.40
CA TYR A 174 3.94 -12.10 2.20
C TYR A 174 3.15 -12.47 0.95
N ILE A 175 1.83 -12.31 1.00
CA ILE A 175 0.94 -12.51 -0.15
C ILE A 175 0.28 -11.19 -0.56
N ALA A 176 -0.29 -11.19 -1.77
CA ALA A 176 -1.19 -10.13 -2.22
C ALA A 176 -2.28 -9.86 -1.17
N LEU A 177 -2.65 -8.61 -0.97
CA LEU A 177 -3.82 -8.30 -0.18
C LEU A 177 -5.10 -8.74 -0.95
N PRO A 178 -5.91 -9.66 -0.38
CA PRO A 178 -7.08 -10.20 -1.04
C PRO A 178 -8.23 -9.17 -1.13
#